data_AF-A0A238FG81-F1
#
_entry.id   AF-A0A238FG81-F1
#
_cell.length_a   1.000
_cell.length_b   1.000
_cell.length_c   1.000
_cell.angle_alpha   90.00
_cell.angle_beta   90.00
_cell.angle_gamma   90.00
#
_symmetry.space_group_name_H-M   'P 1'
#
loop_
_entity.id
_entity.type
_entity.pdbx_description
1 polymer ?
#
loop_
_entity_poly.entity_id
_entity_poly.type
_entity_poly.pdbx_seq_one_letter_code
_entity_poly.pdbx_strand_id
1 'polypeptide(L)'
;MSFASRPVQLPRLLSLLPRDGMNAVVYETRWAEMGVPVPTYSASGASPPTSRWEIKKVRLDLSGPKPMGRAWGVFYWKGKRMTPDDVEYERVKGGLKYMWQSVLPPPRLVYELRIGTKAPSAVDPAAPAIPSS
;
A
#
# COMPACT_ATOMS: atom_id res chain seq x y z
N MET A 1 9.63 0.62 12.84
CA MET A 1 8.20 0.21 12.83
C MET A 1 7.81 -0.08 11.39
N SER A 2 7.52 -1.33 11.06
CA SER A 2 7.16 -1.75 9.70
C SER A 2 5.67 -1.51 9.47
N PHE A 3 5.32 -0.52 8.65
CA PHE A 3 3.93 -0.27 8.26
C PHE A 3 3.55 -1.25 7.15
N ALA A 4 3.28 -2.51 7.49
CA ALA A 4 2.71 -3.45 6.54
C ALA A 4 1.23 -3.10 6.33
N SER A 5 0.90 -2.59 5.14
CA SER A 5 -0.50 -2.42 4.75
C SER A 5 -1.16 -3.81 4.75
N ARG A 6 -2.41 -3.91 5.25
CA ARG A 6 -3.15 -5.18 5.25
C ARG A 6 -3.17 -5.77 3.84
N PRO A 7 -2.92 -7.08 3.67
CA PRO A 7 -3.01 -7.75 2.37
C PRO A 7 -4.43 -7.58 1.81
N VAL A 8 -4.55 -6.94 0.65
CA VAL A 8 -5.84 -6.67 -0.01
C VAL A 8 -5.76 -6.98 -1.50
N GLN A 9 -6.92 -7.16 -2.15
CA GLN A 9 -6.98 -7.29 -3.61
C GLN A 9 -6.47 -6.03 -4.30
N LEU A 10 -5.83 -6.18 -5.46
CA LEU A 10 -5.18 -5.07 -6.16
C LEU A 10 -6.11 -3.89 -6.46
N PRO A 11 -7.35 -4.07 -6.99
CA PRO A 11 -8.23 -2.93 -7.24
C PRO A 11 -8.59 -2.18 -5.95
N ARG A 12 -8.77 -2.91 -4.85
CA ARG A 12 -9.02 -2.31 -3.53
C ARG A 12 -7.80 -1.55 -3.04
N LEU A 13 -6.59 -2.13 -3.13
CA LEU A 13 -5.34 -1.46 -2.75
C LEU A 13 -5.16 -0.14 -3.50
N LEU A 14 -5.35 -0.18 -4.81
CA LEU A 14 -5.21 0.98 -5.70
C LEU A 14 -6.23 2.07 -5.35
N SER A 15 -7.48 1.72 -5.02
CA SER A 15 -8.49 2.69 -4.57
C SER A 15 -8.14 3.40 -3.26
N LEU A 16 -7.29 2.80 -2.42
CA LEU A 16 -6.83 3.38 -1.14
C LEU A 16 -5.61 4.29 -1.31
N LEU A 17 -4.93 4.19 -2.45
CA LEU A 17 -3.73 4.97 -2.76
C LEU A 17 -4.10 6.32 -3.42
N PRO A 18 -3.23 7.34 -3.28
CA PRO A 18 -3.41 8.60 -3.99
C PRO A 18 -3.40 8.37 -5.51
N ARG A 19 -4.26 9.09 -6.25
CA ARG A 19 -4.38 8.98 -7.71
C ARG A 19 -4.59 7.53 -8.17
N ASP A 20 -5.43 6.79 -7.47
CA ASP A 20 -5.74 5.37 -7.75
C ASP A 20 -4.51 4.46 -7.78
N GLY A 21 -3.44 4.83 -7.08
CA GLY A 21 -2.18 4.08 -7.07
C GLY A 21 -1.37 4.21 -8.35
N MET A 22 -1.59 5.26 -9.15
CA MET A 22 -0.71 5.61 -10.26
C MET A 22 0.71 5.92 -9.73
N ASN A 23 1.73 5.33 -10.36
CA ASN A 23 3.13 5.31 -9.93
C ASN A 23 3.38 4.62 -8.57
N ALA A 24 2.41 3.88 -8.05
CA ALA A 24 2.63 3.10 -6.84
C ALA A 24 3.48 1.88 -7.15
N VAL A 25 4.36 1.56 -6.20
CA VAL A 25 5.11 0.30 -6.20
C VAL A 25 4.36 -0.69 -5.34
N VAL A 26 3.98 -1.82 -5.94
CA VAL A 26 3.23 -2.89 -5.28
C VAL A 26 3.90 -4.24 -5.45
N TYR A 27 3.65 -5.16 -4.53
CA TYR A 27 4.15 -6.53 -4.58
C TYR A 27 3.11 -7.51 -4.05
N GLU A 28 3.20 -8.77 -4.48
CA GLU A 28 2.33 -9.82 -3.97
C GLU A 28 2.81 -10.25 -2.57
N THR A 29 1.90 -10.41 -1.61
CA THR A 29 2.25 -10.78 -0.22
C THR A 29 2.96 -12.14 -0.16
N ARG A 30 2.52 -13.10 -0.98
CA ARG A 30 3.14 -14.43 -1.06
C ARG A 30 4.61 -14.40 -1.50
N TRP A 31 5.06 -13.34 -2.19
CA TRP A 31 6.48 -13.23 -2.55
C TRP A 31 7.32 -13.05 -1.28
N ALA A 32 6.85 -12.24 -0.33
CA ALA A 32 7.48 -12.09 0.97
C ALA A 32 7.49 -13.42 1.75
N GLU A 33 6.36 -14.15 1.73
CA GLU A 33 6.24 -15.47 2.39
C GLU A 33 7.16 -16.53 1.77
N MET A 34 7.39 -16.48 0.47
CA MET A 34 8.30 -17.36 -0.26
C MET A 34 9.78 -16.92 -0.18
N GLY A 35 10.09 -15.86 0.58
CA GLY A 35 11.46 -15.34 0.69
C GLY A 35 11.97 -14.67 -0.60
N VAL A 36 11.09 -14.31 -1.53
CA VAL A 36 11.44 -13.48 -2.68
C VAL A 36 11.73 -12.07 -2.17
N PRO A 37 12.80 -11.40 -2.63
CA PRO A 37 13.12 -10.06 -2.17
C PRO A 37 11.99 -9.10 -2.57
N VAL A 38 11.25 -8.58 -1.59
CA VAL A 38 10.19 -7.59 -1.80
C VAL A 38 10.66 -6.23 -1.30
N PRO A 39 10.16 -5.12 -1.89
CA PRO A 39 10.57 -3.80 -1.44
C PRO A 39 10.00 -3.54 -0.05
N THR A 40 10.90 -3.31 0.90
CA THR A 40 10.58 -2.88 2.26
C THR A 40 11.06 -1.44 2.44
N TYR A 41 10.49 -0.74 3.42
CA TYR A 41 10.98 0.57 3.84
C TYR A 41 12.37 0.40 4.48
N SER A 42 13.42 0.32 3.66
CA SER A 42 14.79 0.40 4.16
C SER A 42 15.23 1.86 4.17
N ALA A 43 15.55 2.37 5.35
CA ALA A 43 16.13 3.70 5.52
C ALA A 43 17.57 3.78 4.96
N SER A 44 18.19 2.65 4.61
CA SER A 44 19.49 2.63 3.93
C SER A 44 19.27 2.88 2.43
N GLY A 45 19.84 3.97 1.89
CA GLY A 45 19.67 4.40 0.49
C GLY A 45 20.09 3.39 -0.59
N ALA A 46 20.66 2.23 -0.22
CA ALA A 46 20.83 1.09 -1.10
C ALA A 46 19.58 0.20 -1.07
N SER A 47 18.71 0.32 -2.07
CA SER A 47 17.57 -0.58 -2.21
C SER A 47 18.03 -1.88 -2.89
N PRO A 48 17.90 -3.05 -2.26
CA PRO A 48 18.29 -4.31 -2.87
C PRO A 48 17.45 -4.60 -4.14
N PRO A 49 17.90 -5.50 -5.02
CA PRO A 49 17.14 -5.91 -6.18
C PRO A 49 15.86 -6.65 -5.75
N THR A 50 14.71 -5.97 -5.87
CA THR A 50 13.40 -6.47 -5.39
C THR A 50 12.47 -6.86 -6.53
N SER A 51 11.60 -7.84 -6.28
CA SER A 51 10.45 -8.18 -7.12
C SER A 51 9.28 -7.24 -6.82
N ARG A 52 8.83 -6.50 -7.83
CA ARG A 52 7.80 -5.47 -7.68
C ARG A 52 7.09 -5.17 -8.99
N TRP A 53 5.92 -4.59 -8.88
CA TRP A 53 5.20 -3.97 -9.98
C TRP A 53 5.19 -2.45 -9.78
N GLU A 54 5.56 -1.72 -10.83
CA GLU A 54 5.41 -0.27 -10.88
C GLU A 54 4.19 0.09 -11.70
N ILE A 55 3.14 0.57 -11.05
CA ILE A 55 1.85 0.81 -11.68
C ILE A 55 1.91 2.08 -12.53
N LYS A 56 1.62 1.96 -13.82
CA LYS A 56 1.63 3.08 -14.78
C LYS A 56 0.22 3.54 -15.16
N LYS A 57 -0.71 2.59 -15.26
CA LYS A 57 -2.09 2.87 -15.67
C LYS A 57 -3.05 2.06 -14.84
N VAL A 58 -4.16 2.67 -14.47
CA VAL A 58 -5.20 2.04 -13.68
C VAL A 58 -6.55 2.34 -14.30
N ARG A 59 -7.42 1.33 -14.35
CA ARG A 59 -8.85 1.48 -14.62
C ARG A 59 -9.60 0.75 -13.51
N LEU A 60 -10.08 1.51 -12.54
CA LEU A 60 -10.95 1.00 -11.50
C LEU A 60 -12.41 1.20 -11.89
N ASP A 61 -13.22 0.24 -11.47
CA ASP A 61 -14.67 0.33 -11.46
C ASP A 61 -15.13 0.12 -10.03
N LEU A 62 -15.61 1.20 -9.42
CA LEU A 62 -16.09 1.26 -8.04
C LEU A 62 -17.62 1.36 -7.98
N SER A 63 -18.32 1.20 -9.11
CA SER A 63 -19.78 1.36 -9.19
C SER A 63 -20.55 0.22 -8.50
N GLY A 64 -19.94 -0.96 -8.41
CA GLY A 64 -20.54 -2.15 -7.83
C GLY A 64 -20.20 -2.40 -6.36
N PRO A 65 -20.83 -3.42 -5.74
CA PRO A 65 -20.59 -3.78 -4.33
C PRO A 65 -19.16 -4.30 -4.07
N LYS A 66 -18.41 -4.66 -5.11
CA LYS A 66 -17.02 -5.08 -5.05
C LYS A 66 -16.19 -4.24 -6.01
N PRO A 67 -15.09 -3.60 -5.55
CA PRO A 67 -14.16 -2.90 -6.43
C PRO A 67 -13.60 -3.84 -7.49
N MET A 68 -13.90 -3.55 -8.74
CA MET A 68 -13.30 -4.22 -9.88
C MET A 68 -12.29 -3.30 -10.54
N GLY A 69 -11.39 -3.88 -11.33
CA GLY A 69 -10.44 -3.05 -12.03
C GLY A 69 -9.34 -3.83 -12.72
N ARG A 70 -8.67 -3.13 -13.62
CA ARG A 70 -7.47 -3.58 -14.30
C ARG A 70 -6.37 -2.57 -14.03
N ALA A 71 -5.18 -3.08 -13.79
CA ALA A 71 -3.99 -2.27 -13.66
C ALA A 71 -2.98 -2.73 -14.71
N TRP A 72 -2.16 -1.78 -15.14
CA TRP A 72 -1.00 -2.02 -15.98
C TRP A 72 0.21 -1.38 -15.33
N GLY A 73 1.35 -2.04 -15.50
CA GLY A 73 2.59 -1.59 -14.90
C GLY A 73 3.79 -2.29 -15.50
N VAL A 74 4.96 -1.93 -14.98
CA VAL A 74 6.23 -2.56 -15.32
C VAL A 74 6.55 -3.58 -14.24
N PHE A 75 6.78 -4.82 -14.64
CA PHE A 75 7.16 -5.89 -13.75
C PHE A 75 8.67 -5.96 -13.61
N TYR A 76 9.13 -5.96 -12.37
CA TYR A 76 10.50 -6.24 -11.99
C TYR A 76 10.52 -7.52 -11.17
N TRP A 77 11.42 -8.43 -11.51
CA TRP A 77 11.65 -9.66 -10.78
C TRP A 77 13.08 -9.68 -10.26
N LYS A 78 13.25 -9.68 -8.94
CA LYS A 78 14.57 -9.61 -8.27
C LYS A 78 15.44 -8.50 -8.88
N GLY A 79 14.87 -7.30 -9.02
CA GLY A 79 15.55 -6.13 -9.61
C GLY A 79 15.69 -6.13 -11.13
N LYS A 80 15.44 -7.24 -11.83
CA LYS A 80 15.48 -7.29 -13.30
C LYS A 80 14.13 -6.92 -13.88
N ARG A 81 14.10 -5.99 -14.84
CA ARG A 81 12.88 -5.68 -15.62
C ARG A 81 12.49 -6.92 -16.45
N MET A 82 11.25 -7.37 -16.28
CA MET A 82 10.68 -8.51 -17.00
C MET A 82 9.74 -8.08 -18.13
N THR A 83 9.07 -6.93 -17.97
CA THR A 83 8.32 -6.32 -19.07
C THR A 83 9.31 -5.89 -20.15
N PRO A 84 9.15 -6.33 -21.40
CA PRO A 84 10.15 -6.06 -22.43
C PRO A 84 10.21 -4.57 -22.75
N ASP A 85 11.39 -4.10 -23.20
CA ASP A 85 11.69 -2.67 -23.31
C ASP A 85 10.91 -1.96 -24.43
N ASP A 86 10.41 -2.71 -25.41
CA ASP A 86 9.52 -2.27 -26.48
C ASP A 86 8.09 -1.98 -26.00
N VAL A 87 7.73 -2.44 -24.80
CA VAL A 87 6.40 -2.23 -24.21
C VAL A 87 6.51 -1.32 -22.98
N GLU A 88 5.74 -0.24 -22.99
CA GLU A 88 5.73 0.76 -21.92
C GLU A 88 5.21 0.18 -20.58
N TYR A 89 4.20 -0.68 -20.64
CA TYR A 89 3.62 -1.38 -19.49
C TYR A 89 2.84 -2.61 -19.92
N GLU A 90 2.80 -3.64 -19.07
CA GLU A 90 1.98 -4.82 -19.28
C GLU A 90 0.82 -4.90 -18.28
N ARG A 91 -0.19 -5.73 -18.60
CA ARG A 91 -1.33 -5.95 -17.70
C ARG A 91 -0.89 -6.74 -16.48
N VAL A 92 -1.17 -6.20 -15.29
CA VAL A 92 -0.94 -6.91 -14.03
C VAL A 92 -1.89 -8.12 -13.95
N LYS A 93 -1.31 -9.32 -13.89
CA LYS A 93 -2.05 -10.58 -13.78
C LYS A 93 -2.35 -10.89 -12.32
N GLY A 94 -3.47 -11.58 -12.04
CA GLY A 94 -3.79 -12.02 -10.68
C GLY A 94 -4.25 -10.92 -9.71
N GLY A 95 -4.61 -9.73 -10.19
CA GLY A 95 -5.02 -8.61 -9.33
C GLY A 95 -6.20 -8.90 -8.39
N LEU A 96 -7.13 -9.78 -8.78
CA LEU A 96 -8.24 -10.23 -7.93
C LEU A 96 -7.96 -11.55 -7.20
N LYS A 97 -6.93 -12.30 -7.64
CA LYS A 97 -6.60 -13.64 -7.13
C LYS A 97 -5.65 -13.59 -5.95
N TYR A 98 -4.63 -12.73 -6.03
CA TYR A 98 -3.59 -12.62 -5.01
C TYR A 98 -3.84 -11.42 -4.11
N MET A 99 -3.20 -11.47 -2.94
CA MET A 99 -3.14 -10.35 -2.02
C MET A 99 -1.91 -9.50 -2.31
N TRP A 100 -2.11 -8.19 -2.31
CA TRP A 100 -1.13 -7.19 -2.70
C TRP A 100 -0.86 -6.23 -1.55
N GLN A 101 0.38 -5.73 -1.50
CA GLN A 101 0.82 -4.67 -0.59
C GLN A 101 1.55 -3.59 -1.38
N SER A 102 1.52 -2.35 -0.88
CA SER A 102 2.29 -1.24 -1.42
C SER A 102 3.51 -0.97 -0.57
N VAL A 103 4.59 -0.49 -1.20
CA VAL A 103 5.84 -0.12 -0.52
C VAL A 103 5.64 1.13 0.32
N LEU A 104 4.97 2.13 -0.26
CA LEU A 104 4.52 3.30 0.48
C LEU A 104 3.23 2.94 1.22
N PRO A 105 3.17 3.11 2.55
CA PRO A 105 1.91 2.97 3.26
C PRO A 105 0.97 4.06 2.70
N PRO A 106 -0.25 3.70 2.29
CA PRO A 106 -1.16 4.68 1.72
C PRO A 106 -1.37 5.85 2.70
N PRO A 107 -1.21 7.12 2.28
CA PRO A 107 -1.32 8.27 3.19
C PRO A 107 -2.65 8.31 3.95
N ARG A 108 -3.72 7.81 3.33
CA ARG A 108 -5.03 7.65 3.98
C ARG A 108 -5.02 6.61 5.10
N LEU A 109 -4.33 5.49 4.93
CA LEU A 109 -4.14 4.51 6.00
C LEU A 109 -3.23 5.03 7.11
N VAL A 110 -2.23 5.86 6.79
CA VAL A 110 -1.43 6.56 7.81
C VAL A 110 -2.30 7.52 8.62
N TYR A 111 -3.23 8.22 7.98
CA TYR A 111 -4.18 9.11 8.65
C TYR A 111 -5.18 8.34 9.52
N GLU A 112 -5.79 7.25 9.00
CA GLU A 112 -6.71 6.40 9.76
C GLU A 112 -6.02 5.68 10.93
N LEU A 113 -4.79 5.21 10.78
CA LEU A 113 -4.01 4.67 11.90
C LEU A 113 -3.75 5.74 12.96
N ARG A 114 -3.43 6.98 12.55
CA ARG A 114 -3.17 8.11 13.46
C ARG A 114 -4.42 8.57 14.20
N ILE A 115 -5.59 8.48 13.56
CA ILE A 115 -6.89 8.78 14.18
C ILE A 115 -7.38 7.60 15.04
N GLY A 116 -7.19 6.35 14.59
CA GLY A 116 -7.60 5.15 15.31
C GLY A 116 -6.79 4.90 16.57
N THR A 117 -5.55 5.39 16.66
CA THR A 117 -4.80 5.48 17.91
C THR A 117 -5.26 6.61 18.84
N LYS A 118 -6.27 7.40 18.44
CA LYS A 118 -6.86 8.44 19.27
C LYS A 118 -8.36 8.19 19.46
N ALA A 119 -8.68 7.26 20.35
CA ALA A 119 -9.94 7.26 21.10
C ALA A 119 -9.67 6.75 22.53
N PRO A 120 -10.44 7.23 23.50
CA PRO A 120 -10.22 8.44 24.27
C PRO A 120 -9.36 8.14 25.51
N SER A 121 -8.35 8.97 25.79
CA SER A 121 -7.85 9.02 27.18
C SER A 121 -8.99 9.58 28.01
N ALA A 122 -9.38 8.82 29.02
CA ALA A 122 -10.54 9.02 29.85
C ALA A 122 -10.66 10.46 30.38
N VAL A 123 -11.93 10.84 30.48
CA VAL A 123 -12.45 11.95 31.28
C VAL A 123 -11.77 11.97 32.66
N ASP A 124 -11.17 13.10 33.01
CA ASP A 124 -11.12 13.56 34.40
C ASP A 124 -11.33 15.09 34.40
N PRO A 125 -12.47 15.60 34.90
CA PRO A 125 -12.72 17.02 35.03
C PRO A 125 -12.20 17.50 36.39
N ALA A 126 -10.91 17.81 36.49
CA ALA A 126 -10.38 18.52 37.66
C ALA A 126 -10.47 20.04 37.43
N ALA A 127 -11.67 20.59 37.66
CA ALA A 127 -11.89 22.01 37.89
C ALA A 127 -11.51 22.39 39.34
N PRO A 128 -11.27 23.69 39.65
CA PRO A 128 -10.34 24.12 40.69
C PRO A 128 -10.99 24.21 42.09
N ALA A 129 -10.24 23.85 43.13
CA ALA A 129 -10.59 24.16 44.51
C ALA A 129 -9.79 25.37 45.00
N ILE A 130 -10.46 26.52 45.05
CA ILE A 130 -10.15 27.62 45.95
C ILE A 130 -10.59 27.17 47.35
N PRO A 131 -9.81 27.43 48.41
CA PRO A 131 -10.45 28.00 49.58
C PRO A 131 -9.68 29.18 50.19
N SER A 132 -10.49 30.16 50.60
CA SER A 132 -10.13 31.33 51.41
C SER A 132 -9.67 30.92 52.81
N SER A 133 -8.68 31.64 53.34
CA SER A 133 -8.58 32.11 54.73
C SER A 133 -7.56 33.23 54.81
#